data_AF-A0A7X5N194-F1
#
_entry.id   AF-A0A7X5N194-F1
#
_cell.length_a   1.000
_cell.length_b   1.000
_cell.length_c   1.000
_cell.angle_alpha   90.00
_cell.angle_beta   90.00
_cell.angle_gamma   90.00
#
_symmetry.space_group_name_H-M   'P 1'
#
loop_
_entity.id
_entity.type
_entity.pdbx_description
1 polymer ?
#
loop_
_entity_poly.entity_id
_entity_poly.type
_entity_poly.pdbx_seq_one_letter_code
_entity_poly.pdbx_strand_id
1 'polypeptide(L)'
;LQRWRSGWREEEAPLQLGADRPEVQPRFVRLLADSDLVLVFLDDASVVSRRAESLTLSAMGRFSASLAHEIRNPLAAISYASQLLEESPDIGDADRRLLQIIHQQCQRTNGIVESVLALARRERASPDNLDLAAFVRRFVVEYRQTLSMETDILEASIQGNAVHALIDPKHLHQILTALVHNALKYGRVMDEPARVKLRVER
;
A
#
# COMPACT_ATOMS: atom_id res chain seq x y z
N LEU A 1 -15.76 -22.33 32.01
CA LEU A 1 -16.33 -22.39 33.40
C LEU A 1 -16.15 -23.74 34.09
N GLN A 2 -16.72 -24.86 33.60
CA GLN A 2 -16.56 -26.17 34.26
C GLN A 2 -15.09 -26.60 34.36
N ARG A 3 -14.30 -26.38 33.30
CA ARG A 3 -12.84 -26.59 33.28
C ARG A 3 -12.11 -25.71 34.30
N TRP A 4 -12.37 -24.40 34.32
CA TRP A 4 -11.81 -23.50 35.33
C TRP A 4 -12.13 -23.94 36.77
N ARG A 5 -13.37 -24.38 37.04
CA ARG A 5 -13.77 -24.91 38.36
C ARG A 5 -13.02 -26.19 38.74
N SER A 6 -12.56 -26.99 37.78
CA SER A 6 -11.75 -28.19 38.04
C SER A 6 -10.24 -27.90 38.20
N GLY A 7 -9.85 -26.63 38.38
CA GLY A 7 -8.46 -26.25 38.67
C GLY A 7 -7.58 -26.03 37.44
N TRP A 8 -8.14 -26.05 36.23
CA TRP A 8 -7.42 -25.69 35.00
C TRP A 8 -7.03 -24.21 35.02
N ARG A 9 -5.75 -23.91 34.80
CA ARG A 9 -5.16 -22.55 34.85
C ARG A 9 -4.43 -22.12 33.57
N GLU A 10 -4.49 -22.89 32.49
CA GLU A 10 -3.91 -22.48 31.21
C GLU A 10 -4.68 -21.29 30.60
N GLU A 11 -3.96 -20.45 29.84
CA GLU A 11 -4.54 -19.36 29.06
C GLU A 11 -5.54 -19.94 28.03
N GLU A 12 -6.84 -19.84 28.33
CA GLU A 12 -7.89 -20.21 27.38
C GLU A 12 -7.72 -19.34 26.12
N ALA A 13 -7.74 -19.95 24.93
CA ALA A 13 -7.73 -19.17 23.69
C ALA A 13 -8.97 -18.25 23.63
N PRO A 14 -8.88 -17.07 22.98
CA PRO A 14 -10.02 -16.18 22.82
C PRO A 14 -11.23 -16.91 22.22
N LEU A 15 -12.41 -16.64 22.77
CA LEU A 15 -13.65 -17.28 22.34
C LEU A 15 -14.39 -16.40 21.32
N GLN A 16 -14.67 -16.95 20.15
CA GLN A 16 -15.54 -16.33 19.16
C GLN A 16 -17.01 -16.47 19.59
N LEU A 17 -17.68 -15.36 19.93
CA LEU A 17 -19.08 -15.36 20.38
C LEU A 17 -20.12 -15.46 19.24
N GLY A 18 -19.66 -15.42 17.99
CA GLY A 18 -20.48 -15.46 16.77
C GLY A 18 -19.73 -14.83 15.59
N ALA A 19 -20.11 -15.11 14.35
CA ALA A 19 -19.36 -14.70 13.16
C ALA A 19 -19.09 -13.17 13.06
N ASP A 20 -19.96 -12.34 13.65
CA ASP A 20 -19.91 -10.87 13.60
C ASP A 20 -19.65 -10.22 14.97
N ARG A 21 -19.21 -11.01 15.97
CA ARG A 21 -18.94 -10.52 17.33
C ARG A 21 -17.44 -10.53 17.63
N PRO A 22 -16.94 -9.63 18.49
CA PRO A 22 -15.54 -9.64 18.87
C PRO A 22 -15.18 -10.94 19.59
N GLU A 23 -13.95 -11.41 19.37
CA GLU A 23 -13.35 -12.44 20.22
C GLU A 23 -13.22 -11.91 21.64
N VAL A 24 -13.65 -12.71 22.61
CA VAL A 24 -13.56 -12.34 24.02
C VAL A 24 -12.66 -13.30 24.78
N GLN A 25 -11.87 -12.74 25.68
CA GLN A 25 -11.12 -13.50 26.67
C GLN A 25 -11.95 -13.60 27.95
N PRO A 26 -12.46 -14.78 28.32
CA PRO A 26 -13.17 -14.94 29.58
C PRO A 26 -12.19 -14.97 30.75
N ARG A 27 -12.48 -14.19 31.79
CA ARG A 27 -11.75 -14.23 33.07
C ARG A 27 -12.72 -14.51 34.20
N PHE A 28 -12.38 -15.50 35.02
CA PHE A 28 -13.24 -16.00 36.09
C PHE A 28 -12.67 -15.58 37.45
N VAL A 29 -13.52 -15.00 38.31
CA VAL A 29 -13.16 -14.63 39.68
C VAL A 29 -14.20 -15.19 40.64
N ARG A 30 -13.76 -15.85 41.72
CA ARG A 30 -14.65 -16.29 42.79
C ARG A 30 -14.92 -15.13 43.74
N LEU A 31 -16.20 -14.85 44.02
CA LEU A 31 -16.61 -13.69 44.81
C LEU A 31 -16.35 -13.86 46.32
N LEU A 32 -16.50 -15.08 46.84
CA LEU A 32 -16.29 -15.43 48.25
C LEU A 32 -15.66 -16.83 48.36
N ALA A 33 -14.88 -17.06 49.42
CA ALA A 33 -14.07 -18.27 49.60
C ALA A 33 -14.85 -19.60 49.59
N ASP A 34 -16.15 -19.59 49.91
CA ASP A 34 -17.02 -20.78 49.94
C ASP A 34 -18.31 -20.62 49.11
N SER A 35 -18.36 -19.67 48.18
CA SER A 35 -19.52 -19.50 47.29
C SER A 35 -19.31 -20.14 45.92
N ASP A 36 -20.37 -20.69 45.35
CA ASP A 36 -20.42 -21.12 43.95
C ASP A 36 -20.62 -19.97 42.95
N LEU A 37 -20.80 -18.76 43.46
CA LEU A 37 -20.93 -17.54 42.67
C LEU A 37 -19.57 -17.19 42.04
N VAL A 38 -19.56 -17.17 40.71
CA VAL A 38 -18.41 -16.83 39.89
C VAL A 38 -18.77 -15.61 39.06
N LEU A 39 -17.95 -14.56 39.19
CA LEU A 39 -18.01 -13.41 38.30
C LEU A 39 -17.22 -13.74 37.03
N VAL A 40 -17.88 -13.59 35.89
CA VAL A 40 -17.27 -13.79 34.56
C VAL A 40 -17.07 -12.43 33.92
N PHE A 41 -15.83 -12.04 33.70
CA PHE A 41 -15.48 -10.90 32.87
C PHE A 41 -15.25 -11.39 31.44
N LEU A 42 -15.73 -10.63 30.45
CA LEU A 42 -15.47 -10.86 29.04
C LEU A 42 -14.71 -9.65 28.51
N ASP A 43 -13.39 -9.79 28.40
CA ASP A 43 -12.54 -8.73 27.87
C ASP A 43 -12.45 -8.87 26.34
N ASP A 44 -12.59 -7.78 25.58
CA ASP A 44 -12.43 -7.81 24.12
C ASP A 44 -10.96 -8.07 23.74
N ALA A 45 -10.66 -9.29 23.30
CA ALA A 45 -9.32 -9.72 22.93
C ALA A 45 -8.82 -9.01 21.66
N SER A 46 -9.74 -8.57 20.81
CA SER A 46 -9.41 -7.88 19.57
C SER A 46 -8.87 -6.46 19.81
N VAL A 47 -9.17 -5.83 20.95
CA VAL A 47 -8.62 -4.50 21.29
C VAL A 47 -7.11 -4.56 21.55
N VAL A 48 -6.65 -5.58 22.29
CA VAL A 48 -5.22 -5.76 22.60
C VAL A 48 -4.45 -6.13 21.33
N SER A 49 -4.98 -7.07 20.55
CA SER A 49 -4.38 -7.49 19.28
C SER A 49 -4.28 -6.32 18.27
N ARG A 50 -5.37 -5.56 18.05
CA ARG A 50 -5.34 -4.36 17.19
C ARG A 50 -4.34 -3.31 17.67
N ARG A 51 -4.18 -3.15 18.98
CA ARG A 51 -3.23 -2.18 19.56
C ARG A 51 -1.79 -2.65 19.37
N ALA A 52 -1.50 -3.93 19.57
CA ALA A 52 -0.19 -4.52 19.29
C ALA A 52 0.15 -4.42 17.80
N GLU A 53 -0.76 -4.80 16.91
CA GLU A 53 -0.61 -4.67 15.47
C GLU A 53 -0.38 -3.21 15.04
N SER A 54 -1.16 -2.26 15.59
CA SER A 54 -0.98 -0.84 15.32
C SER A 54 0.36 -0.28 15.81
N LEU A 55 0.88 -0.77 16.94
CA LEU A 55 2.20 -0.38 17.44
C LEU A 55 3.31 -0.95 16.56
N THR A 56 3.21 -2.22 16.18
CA THR A 56 4.13 -2.86 15.23
C THR A 56 4.16 -2.12 13.90
N LEU A 57 2.99 -1.82 13.32
CA LEU A 57 2.87 -1.06 12.08
C LEU A 57 3.41 0.37 12.23
N SER A 58 3.19 1.05 13.36
CA SER A 58 3.72 2.40 13.60
C SER A 58 5.25 2.42 13.74
N ALA A 59 5.81 1.42 14.42
CA ALA A 59 7.24 1.24 14.59
C ALA A 59 7.90 0.91 13.24
N MET A 60 7.32 -0.02 12.48
CA MET A 60 7.69 -0.27 11.09
C MET A 60 7.57 1.00 10.26
N GLY A 61 6.50 1.78 10.42
CA GLY A 61 6.26 3.07 9.76
C GLY A 61 7.43 4.03 9.84
N ARG A 62 7.87 4.30 11.07
CA ARG A 62 8.99 5.20 11.34
C ARG A 62 10.32 4.63 10.87
N PHE A 63 10.55 3.33 11.07
CA PHE A 63 11.77 2.67 10.63
C PHE A 63 11.88 2.64 9.11
N SER A 64 10.82 2.23 8.41
CA SER A 64 10.71 2.24 6.95
C SER A 64 10.86 3.64 6.39
N ALA A 65 10.29 4.68 7.03
CA ALA A 65 10.46 6.09 6.65
C ALA A 65 11.93 6.52 6.62
N SER A 66 12.68 6.26 7.70
CA SER A 66 14.11 6.58 7.76
C SER A 66 14.90 5.79 6.73
N LEU A 67 14.66 4.47 6.66
CA LEU A 67 15.37 3.57 5.76
C LEU A 67 15.10 3.92 4.28
N ALA A 68 13.89 4.35 3.95
CA ALA A 68 13.55 4.79 2.61
C ALA A 68 14.30 6.04 2.18
N HIS A 69 14.43 7.03 3.07
CA HIS A 69 15.24 8.21 2.79
C HIS A 69 16.71 7.85 2.59
N GLU A 70 17.25 6.95 3.42
CA GLU A 70 18.64 6.47 3.32
C GLU A 70 18.90 5.62 2.07
N ILE A 71 17.90 4.90 1.53
CA ILE A 71 18.02 4.13 0.27
C ILE A 71 17.78 5.02 -0.96
N ARG A 72 16.84 5.96 -0.90
CA ARG A 72 16.54 6.86 -2.02
C ARG A 72 17.74 7.73 -2.40
N ASN A 73 18.53 8.16 -1.41
CA ASN A 73 19.71 9.00 -1.63
C ASN A 73 20.81 8.33 -2.50
N PRO A 74 21.33 7.13 -2.17
CA PRO A 74 22.29 6.44 -3.03
C PRO A 74 21.69 6.03 -4.38
N LEU A 75 20.40 5.67 -4.44
CA LEU A 75 19.74 5.40 -5.72
C LEU A 75 19.70 6.64 -6.63
N ALA A 76 19.37 7.81 -6.08
CA ALA A 76 19.39 9.07 -6.82
C ALA A 76 20.81 9.40 -7.31
N ALA A 77 21.83 9.20 -6.46
CA ALA A 77 23.22 9.40 -6.84
C ALA A 77 23.67 8.45 -7.96
N ILE A 78 23.30 7.16 -7.89
CA ILE A 78 23.57 6.18 -8.95
C ILE A 78 22.86 6.55 -10.25
N SER A 79 21.58 6.94 -10.17
CA SER A 79 20.80 7.35 -11.33
C SER A 79 21.41 8.58 -12.02
N TYR A 80 21.81 9.58 -11.24
CA TYR A 80 22.46 10.79 -11.74
C TYR A 80 23.83 10.51 -12.36
N ALA A 81 24.65 9.67 -11.71
CA ALA A 81 25.93 9.26 -12.25
C ALA A 81 25.78 8.49 -13.57
N SER A 82 24.76 7.63 -13.68
CA SER A 82 24.44 6.94 -14.93
C SER A 82 23.97 7.89 -16.04
N GLN A 83 23.13 8.87 -15.73
CA GLN A 83 22.70 9.89 -16.69
C GLN A 83 23.89 10.72 -17.20
N LEU A 84 24.77 11.17 -16.30
CA LEU A 84 25.96 11.94 -16.67
C LEU A 84 26.92 11.12 -17.55
N LEU A 85 27.04 9.82 -17.30
CA LEU A 85 27.82 8.93 -18.15
C LEU A 85 27.20 8.79 -19.54
N GLU A 86 25.87 8.68 -19.64
CA GLU A 86 25.15 8.57 -20.92
C GLU A 86 25.37 9.76 -21.86
N GLU A 87 25.67 10.95 -21.31
CA GLU A 87 26.01 12.17 -22.05
C GLU A 87 27.44 12.16 -22.64
N SER A 88 28.29 11.19 -22.28
CA SER A 88 29.65 11.09 -22.77
C SER A 88 29.71 10.63 -24.24
N PRO A 89 30.46 11.33 -25.12
CA PRO A 89 30.55 11.01 -26.54
C PRO A 89 31.30 9.70 -26.84
N ASP A 90 32.11 9.20 -25.90
CA ASP A 90 32.95 7.99 -26.07
C ASP A 90 32.28 6.70 -25.56
N ILE A 91 30.99 6.74 -25.23
CA ILE A 91 30.27 5.56 -24.74
C ILE A 91 29.90 4.60 -25.88
N GLY A 92 30.32 3.34 -25.75
CA GLY A 92 29.94 2.26 -26.66
C GLY A 92 28.56 1.66 -26.35
N ASP A 93 28.02 0.87 -27.27
CA ASP A 93 26.69 0.25 -27.12
C ASP A 93 26.56 -0.65 -25.88
N ALA A 94 27.64 -1.32 -25.48
CA ALA A 94 27.68 -2.15 -24.27
C ALA A 94 27.52 -1.31 -23.00
N ASP A 95 28.16 -0.14 -22.94
CA ASP A 95 28.07 0.78 -21.81
C ASP A 95 26.67 1.41 -21.72
N ARG A 96 26.08 1.80 -22.87
CA ARG A 96 24.67 2.24 -22.91
C ARG A 96 23.72 1.18 -22.35
N ARG A 97 23.93 -0.08 -22.70
CA ARG A 97 23.11 -1.18 -22.20
C ARG A 97 23.24 -1.34 -20.68
N LEU A 98 24.45 -1.22 -20.14
CA LEU A 98 24.69 -1.24 -18.69
C LEU A 98 24.02 -0.07 -17.99
N LEU A 99 24.10 1.14 -18.54
CA LEU A 99 23.42 2.32 -18.01
C LEU A 99 21.90 2.16 -17.98
N GLN A 100 21.30 1.61 -19.03
CA GLN A 100 19.87 1.27 -19.03
C GLN A 100 19.50 0.28 -17.92
N ILE A 101 20.33 -0.76 -17.71
CA ILE A 101 20.11 -1.74 -16.65
C ILE A 101 20.17 -1.07 -15.28
N ILE A 102 21.17 -0.22 -15.04
CA ILE A 102 21.32 0.51 -13.77
C ILE A 102 20.11 1.41 -13.53
N HIS A 103 19.67 2.15 -14.55
CA HIS A 103 18.49 3.01 -14.46
C HIS A 103 17.24 2.21 -14.08
N GLN A 104 17.00 1.07 -14.76
CA GLN A 104 15.88 0.19 -14.49
C GLN A 104 15.92 -0.39 -13.06
N GLN A 105 17.10 -0.77 -12.57
CA GLN A 105 17.24 -1.27 -11.19
C GLN A 105 17.00 -0.16 -10.15
N CYS A 106 17.42 1.08 -10.43
CA CYS A 106 17.16 2.20 -9.54
C CYS A 106 15.66 2.49 -9.43
N GLN A 107 14.96 2.54 -10.56
CA GLN A 107 13.50 2.71 -10.60
C GLN A 107 12.78 1.58 -9.84
N ARG A 108 13.15 0.33 -10.11
CA ARG A 108 12.57 -0.84 -9.42
C ARG A 108 12.77 -0.77 -7.91
N THR A 109 13.97 -0.40 -7.45
CA THR A 109 14.29 -0.33 -6.03
C THR A 109 13.53 0.82 -5.35
N ASN A 110 13.41 1.97 -6.01
CA ASN A 110 12.60 3.07 -5.48
C ASN A 110 11.11 2.66 -5.34
N GLY A 111 10.56 1.90 -6.28
CA GLY A 111 9.20 1.36 -6.18
C GLY A 111 9.01 0.37 -5.01
N ILE A 112 10.02 -0.47 -4.73
CA ILE A 112 10.00 -1.37 -3.55
C ILE A 112 9.99 -0.55 -2.26
N VAL A 113 10.85 0.47 -2.18
CA VAL A 113 10.92 1.37 -1.03
C VAL A 113 9.58 2.08 -0.80
N GLU A 114 8.96 2.60 -1.85
CA GLU A 114 7.63 3.22 -1.78
C GLU A 114 6.54 2.25 -1.32
N SER A 115 6.57 1.01 -1.79
CA SER A 115 5.62 -0.03 -1.37
C SER A 115 5.75 -0.37 0.11
N VAL A 116 6.99 -0.47 0.61
CA VAL A 116 7.27 -0.71 2.03
C VAL A 116 6.82 0.47 2.88
N LEU A 117 7.07 1.70 2.43
CA LEU A 117 6.58 2.91 3.10
C LEU A 117 5.06 2.98 3.16
N ALA A 118 4.38 2.61 2.08
CA ALA A 118 2.91 2.62 2.01
C ALA A 118 2.30 1.63 3.01
N LEU A 119 2.89 0.44 3.17
CA LEU A 119 2.46 -0.54 4.17
C LEU A 119 2.60 -0.01 5.60
N ALA A 120 3.65 0.77 5.82
CA ALA A 120 4.07 1.22 7.14
C ALA A 120 3.40 2.55 7.55
N ARG A 121 2.90 3.34 6.59
CA ARG A 121 2.10 4.55 6.82
C ARG A 121 0.61 4.22 6.92
N ARG A 122 0.08 4.21 8.15
CA ARG A 122 -1.32 4.59 8.37
C ARG A 122 -1.44 6.11 8.26
N GLU A 123 -1.27 6.67 7.06
CA GLU A 123 -1.65 8.06 6.83
C GLU A 123 -3.17 8.17 7.05
N ARG A 124 -3.60 9.07 7.94
CA ARG A 124 -5.00 9.44 8.01
C ARG A 124 -5.35 10.01 6.64
N ALA A 125 -6.21 9.30 5.90
CA ALA A 125 -6.76 9.84 4.67
C ALA A 125 -7.30 11.25 4.95
N SER A 126 -7.04 12.16 4.03
CA SER A 126 -7.61 13.50 4.05
C SER A 126 -8.55 13.61 2.85
N PRO A 127 -9.78 13.07 2.96
CA PRO A 127 -10.71 13.07 1.84
C PRO A 127 -11.09 14.51 1.50
N ASP A 128 -11.10 14.81 0.21
CA ASP A 128 -11.57 16.08 -0.32
C ASP A 128 -12.66 15.83 -1.36
N ASN A 129 -13.52 16.82 -1.59
CA ASN A 129 -14.54 16.75 -2.61
C ASN A 129 -13.88 16.93 -3.99
N LEU A 130 -13.60 15.81 -4.66
CA LEU A 130 -12.80 15.77 -5.87
C LEU A 130 -13.67 15.56 -7.12
N ASP A 131 -13.52 16.41 -8.13
CA ASP A 131 -14.02 16.12 -9.49
C ASP A 131 -13.13 15.04 -10.15
N LEU A 132 -13.63 13.81 -10.17
CA LEU A 132 -12.96 12.64 -10.74
C LEU A 132 -12.69 12.80 -12.23
N ALA A 133 -13.57 13.48 -12.97
CA ALA A 133 -13.39 13.69 -14.41
C ALA A 133 -12.20 14.62 -14.68
N ALA A 134 -12.10 15.74 -13.95
CA ALA A 134 -10.95 16.62 -14.05
C ALA A 134 -9.66 15.95 -13.55
N PHE A 135 -9.75 15.16 -12.47
CA PHE A 135 -8.60 14.44 -11.94
C PHE A 135 -8.03 13.42 -12.92
N VAL A 136 -8.87 12.53 -13.49
CA VAL A 136 -8.44 11.50 -14.45
C VAL A 136 -7.85 12.13 -15.72
N ARG A 137 -8.39 13.27 -16.20
CA ARG A 137 -7.77 14.01 -17.33
C ARG A 137 -6.35 14.42 -17.03
N ARG A 138 -6.12 15.05 -15.87
CA ARG A 138 -4.77 15.48 -15.46
C ARG A 138 -3.84 14.29 -15.31
N PHE A 139 -4.31 13.24 -14.64
CA PHE A 139 -3.54 12.01 -14.44
C PHE A 139 -3.06 11.40 -15.77
N VAL A 140 -3.94 11.25 -16.77
CA VAL A 140 -3.55 10.68 -18.07
C VAL A 140 -2.53 11.53 -18.79
N VAL A 141 -2.67 12.86 -18.75
CA VAL A 141 -1.69 13.78 -19.37
C VAL A 141 -0.33 13.66 -18.70
N GLU A 142 -0.29 13.67 -17.36
CA GLU A 142 0.93 13.54 -16.57
C GLU A 142 1.60 12.18 -16.81
N TYR A 143 0.85 11.08 -16.71
CA TYR A 143 1.39 9.73 -16.86
C TYR A 143 1.92 9.45 -18.26
N ARG A 144 1.33 10.07 -19.30
CA ARG A 144 1.86 9.96 -20.67
C ARG A 144 3.25 10.57 -20.83
N GLN A 145 3.63 11.56 -20.00
CA GLN A 145 4.97 12.14 -20.05
C GLN A 145 6.03 11.16 -19.50
N THR A 146 5.63 10.23 -18.66
CA THR A 146 6.49 9.17 -18.10
C THR A 146 6.57 7.93 -18.98
N LEU A 147 5.70 7.79 -19.98
CA LEU A 147 5.83 6.76 -20.99
C LEU A 147 6.98 7.15 -21.92
N SER A 148 8.06 6.38 -21.90
CA SER A 148 9.06 6.37 -22.97
C SER A 148 8.36 6.12 -24.32
N MET A 149 8.99 6.47 -25.45
CA MET A 149 8.43 6.37 -26.83
C MET A 149 8.06 4.93 -27.31
N GLU A 150 7.51 4.10 -26.43
CA GLU A 150 6.84 2.85 -26.76
C GLU A 150 5.44 3.14 -27.28
N THR A 151 4.96 2.28 -28.17
CA THR A 151 3.69 2.33 -28.89
C THR A 151 2.43 2.19 -28.01
N ASP A 152 2.59 2.16 -26.69
CA ASP A 152 1.52 1.93 -25.72
C ASP A 152 0.56 3.13 -25.62
N ILE A 153 -0.72 2.84 -25.47
CA ILE A 153 -1.80 3.84 -25.50
C ILE A 153 -2.48 3.89 -24.13
N LEU A 154 -2.48 5.07 -23.51
CA LEU A 154 -3.28 5.37 -22.31
C LEU A 154 -4.29 6.47 -22.63
N GLU A 155 -5.59 6.25 -22.48
CA GLU A 155 -6.64 7.23 -22.80
C GLU A 155 -7.64 7.46 -21.67
N ALA A 156 -8.15 8.68 -21.56
CA ALA A 156 -9.26 9.02 -20.69
C ALA A 156 -10.59 9.01 -21.47
N SER A 157 -11.60 8.36 -20.92
CA SER A 157 -12.95 8.26 -21.47
C SER A 157 -13.97 8.77 -20.48
N ILE A 158 -14.33 10.02 -20.62
CA ILE A 158 -15.19 10.70 -19.66
C ILE A 158 -16.50 11.00 -20.34
N GLN A 159 -17.59 10.45 -19.81
CA GLN A 159 -18.93 10.70 -20.31
C GLN A 159 -19.74 11.50 -19.27
N GLY A 160 -20.41 12.56 -19.73
CA GLY A 160 -21.30 13.37 -18.88
C GLY A 160 -20.62 14.50 -18.09
N ASN A 161 -21.32 14.96 -17.05
CA ASN A 161 -20.94 16.10 -16.20
C ASN A 161 -19.92 15.70 -15.11
N ALA A 162 -19.38 16.69 -14.39
CA ALA A 162 -18.45 16.51 -13.28
C ALA A 162 -18.96 15.47 -12.26
N VAL A 163 -18.15 14.44 -12.00
CA VAL A 163 -18.43 13.38 -11.02
C VAL A 163 -17.64 13.70 -9.77
N HIS A 164 -18.35 14.07 -8.70
CA HIS A 164 -17.75 14.45 -7.44
C HIS A 164 -17.74 13.26 -6.47
N ALA A 165 -16.58 13.00 -5.84
CA ALA A 165 -16.42 11.98 -4.83
C ALA A 165 -15.57 12.48 -3.67
N LEU A 166 -15.92 12.07 -2.45
CA LEU A 166 -15.13 12.34 -1.26
C LEU A 166 -13.98 11.32 -1.17
N ILE A 167 -12.80 11.69 -1.65
CA ILE A 167 -11.63 10.81 -1.75
C ILE A 167 -10.35 11.58 -1.50
N ASP A 168 -9.32 10.92 -0.97
CA ASP A 168 -7.99 11.50 -0.87
C ASP A 168 -7.33 11.51 -2.26
N PRO A 169 -7.00 12.67 -2.84
CA PRO A 169 -6.43 12.74 -4.19
C PRO A 169 -5.09 12.01 -4.32
N LYS A 170 -4.29 11.93 -3.24
CA LYS A 170 -2.99 11.25 -3.27
C LYS A 170 -3.18 9.74 -3.33
N HIS A 171 -4.10 9.20 -2.55
CA HIS A 171 -4.42 7.77 -2.60
C HIS A 171 -5.02 7.38 -3.95
N LEU A 172 -5.91 8.21 -4.50
CA LEU A 172 -6.45 7.95 -5.84
C LEU A 172 -5.34 7.95 -6.90
N HIS A 173 -4.40 8.90 -6.84
CA HIS A 173 -3.25 8.94 -7.74
C HIS A 173 -2.42 7.65 -7.65
N GLN A 174 -2.10 7.20 -6.43
CA GLN A 174 -1.33 5.97 -6.21
C GLN A 174 -2.04 4.73 -6.76
N ILE A 175 -3.35 4.61 -6.52
CA ILE A 175 -4.15 3.50 -7.05
C ILE A 175 -4.11 3.51 -8.58
N LEU A 176 -4.37 4.65 -9.22
CA LEU A 176 -4.33 4.75 -10.68
C LEU A 176 -2.94 4.44 -11.24
N THR A 177 -1.87 4.96 -10.63
CA THR A 177 -0.49 4.66 -11.02
C THR A 177 -0.20 3.16 -10.98
N ALA A 178 -0.56 2.48 -9.89
CA ALA A 178 -0.35 1.05 -9.76
C ALA A 178 -1.14 0.24 -10.80
N LEU A 179 -2.42 0.58 -10.99
CA LEU A 179 -3.28 -0.11 -11.95
C LEU A 179 -2.84 0.09 -13.40
N VAL A 180 -2.55 1.34 -13.78
CA VAL A 180 -2.10 1.68 -15.14
C VAL A 180 -0.73 1.08 -15.43
N HIS A 181 0.21 1.16 -14.48
CA HIS A 181 1.52 0.54 -14.64
C HIS A 181 1.40 -0.97 -14.88
N ASN A 182 0.58 -1.66 -14.08
CA ASN A 182 0.34 -3.09 -14.25
C ASN A 182 -0.35 -3.39 -15.58
N ALA A 183 -1.35 -2.61 -15.97
CA ALA A 183 -2.08 -2.79 -17.22
C ALA A 183 -1.16 -2.62 -18.45
N LEU A 184 -0.25 -1.64 -18.44
CA LEU A 184 0.70 -1.44 -19.53
C LEU A 184 1.76 -2.54 -19.58
N LYS A 185 2.29 -2.92 -18.42
CA LYS A 185 3.34 -3.93 -18.31
C LYS A 185 2.88 -5.33 -18.74
N TYR A 186 1.66 -5.72 -18.41
CA TYR A 186 1.14 -7.07 -18.63
C TYR A 186 0.04 -7.13 -19.71
N GLY A 187 -0.40 -5.99 -20.23
CA GLY A 187 -1.47 -5.91 -21.23
C GLY A 187 -1.00 -6.02 -22.68
N ARG A 188 0.30 -6.17 -22.95
CA ARG A 188 0.81 -6.45 -24.29
C ARG A 188 0.39 -7.86 -24.72
N VAL A 189 -0.17 -7.97 -25.92
CA VAL A 189 -0.52 -9.26 -26.53
C VAL A 189 0.36 -9.44 -27.76
N MET A 190 1.32 -10.36 -27.68
CA MET A 190 2.32 -10.58 -28.73
C MET A 190 3.10 -9.28 -29.06
N ASP A 191 3.00 -8.79 -30.30
CA ASP A 191 3.64 -7.57 -30.81
C ASP A 191 2.71 -6.34 -30.79
N GLU A 192 1.49 -6.47 -30.25
CA GLU A 192 0.56 -5.35 -30.15
C GLU A 192 0.82 -4.51 -28.88
N PRO A 193 0.82 -3.17 -29.00
CA PRO A 193 0.99 -2.28 -27.85
C PRO A 193 -0.16 -2.41 -26.86
N ALA A 194 0.16 -2.22 -25.58
CA ALA A 194 -0.85 -2.22 -24.54
C ALA A 194 -1.80 -1.02 -24.71
N ARG A 195 -3.11 -1.26 -24.59
CA ARG A 195 -4.14 -0.22 -24.66
C ARG A 195 -4.90 -0.15 -23.34
N VAL A 196 -4.76 0.97 -22.64
CA VAL A 196 -5.38 1.21 -21.34
C VAL A 196 -6.33 2.39 -21.43
N LYS A 197 -7.56 2.22 -20.92
CA LYS A 197 -8.61 3.23 -20.95
C LYS A 197 -9.17 3.47 -19.55
N LEU A 198 -9.04 4.70 -19.05
CA LEU A 198 -9.65 5.11 -17.78
C LEU A 198 -11.02 5.70 -18.06
N ARG A 199 -12.08 5.07 -17.53
CA ARG A 199 -13.47 5.51 -17.73
C ARG A 199 -14.04 6.13 -16.45
N VAL A 200 -14.66 7.30 -16.58
CA VAL A 200 -15.39 7.97 -15.48
C VAL A 200 -16.85 8.09 -15.88
N GLU A 201 -17.74 7.47 -15.11
CA GLU A 201 -19.19 7.44 -15.31
C GLU A 201 -19.92 7.70 -13.99
N ARG A 202 -21.17 8.15 -14.08
CA ARG A 202 -22.03 8.41 -12.93
C ARG A 202 -23.03 7.28 -12.73
#